data_AF-A0A1V3XJX8-F1
#
_entry.id   AF-A0A1V3XJX8-F1
#
_cell.length_a   1.000
_cell.length_b   1.000
_cell.length_c   1.000
_cell.angle_alpha   90.00
_cell.angle_beta   90.00
_cell.angle_gamma   90.00
#
_symmetry.space_group_name_H-M   'P 1'
#
loop_
_entity.id
_entity.type
_entity.pdbx_description
1 polymer ?
#
loop_
_entity_poly.entity_id
_entity_poly.type
_entity_poly.pdbx_seq_one_letter_code
_entity_poly.pdbx_strand_id
1 'polypeptide(L)'
;MQLVMSNLFGQNAPAIAAAEGVYEEMWAADVAAMVGYHGGVSAAAAQLASWSGSVAGLPGLSGLVGGVSGTGAAAGAPSAQAASVVPAPLQGINFGFGNIGSLNLGSGNIGDTNIGSGNVGSFNLGSGNIGSTNIGGGNRGDINLGSGNVGNFNVGSGNFGSQNLGSGNIGSTNLGGGNIGNTNVGSGNIGDTNFGNGNGGNFNFGSGNSGSSNVGFGNTGNGNFGFGNTGNNNIGIGLTGNGQIGFGALNTGSNNIGLFNSGSGNVGFFNSGTVNVGFGNSGVGNTASGTRAVSTPGSGTAVAQTPAP
;
A
#
# COMPACT_ATOMS: atom_id res chain seq x y z
N MET A 1 18.97 -22.44 -56.03
CA MET A 1 19.27 -23.82 -55.58
C MET A 1 19.57 -24.77 -56.74
N GLN A 2 18.72 -24.89 -57.76
CA GLN A 2 18.87 -25.93 -58.81
C GLN A 2 20.08 -25.75 -59.76
N LEU A 3 20.47 -24.50 -60.08
CA LEU A 3 21.62 -24.20 -60.94
C LEU A 3 22.98 -24.44 -60.26
N VAL A 4 23.04 -24.23 -58.94
CA VAL A 4 24.24 -24.45 -58.11
C VAL A 4 24.51 -25.97 -58.00
N MET A 5 23.46 -26.77 -57.77
CA MET A 5 23.55 -28.23 -57.64
C MET A 5 23.93 -28.95 -58.95
N SER A 6 23.87 -28.26 -60.09
CA SER A 6 24.24 -28.80 -61.41
C SER A 6 25.54 -28.21 -61.99
N ASN A 7 26.25 -27.35 -61.24
CA ASN A 7 27.41 -26.60 -61.72
C ASN A 7 28.76 -27.34 -61.59
N LEU A 8 28.81 -28.63 -61.93
CA LEU A 8 29.98 -29.48 -61.68
C LEU A 8 31.27 -29.03 -62.41
N PHE A 9 31.13 -28.36 -63.56
CA PHE A 9 32.26 -27.87 -64.37
C PHE A 9 32.26 -26.35 -64.56
N GLY A 10 31.49 -25.61 -63.75
CA GLY A 10 31.40 -24.14 -63.87
C GLY A 10 30.55 -23.64 -65.04
N GLN A 11 29.87 -24.52 -65.76
CA GLN A 11 29.09 -24.18 -66.96
C GLN A 11 27.88 -23.27 -66.70
N ASN A 12 27.40 -23.22 -65.45
CA ASN A 12 26.29 -22.36 -65.03
C ASN A 12 26.77 -21.06 -64.36
N ALA A 13 28.07 -20.81 -64.24
CA ALA A 13 28.60 -19.64 -63.52
C ALA A 13 28.02 -18.29 -64.01
N PRO A 14 27.88 -18.02 -65.33
CA PRO A 14 27.27 -16.78 -65.80
C PRO A 14 25.78 -16.64 -65.41
N ALA A 15 25.04 -17.75 -65.40
CA ALA A 15 23.62 -17.76 -65.05
C ALA A 15 23.41 -17.59 -63.53
N ILE A 16 24.31 -18.15 -62.71
CA ILE A 16 24.32 -17.94 -61.26
C ILE A 16 24.61 -16.47 -60.95
N ALA A 17 25.65 -15.89 -61.57
CA ALA A 17 26.00 -14.48 -61.36
C ALA A 17 24.87 -13.51 -61.81
N ALA A 18 24.17 -13.83 -62.91
CA ALA A 18 23.02 -13.05 -63.35
C ALA A 18 21.85 -13.13 -62.33
N ALA A 19 21.58 -14.32 -61.78
CA ALA A 19 20.54 -14.49 -60.78
C ALA A 19 20.89 -13.79 -59.46
N GLU A 20 22.16 -13.82 -59.04
CA GLU A 20 22.67 -13.07 -57.89
C GLU A 20 22.56 -11.56 -58.14
N GLY A 21 22.87 -11.07 -59.35
CA GLY A 21 22.68 -9.67 -59.73
C GLY A 21 21.23 -9.20 -59.60
N VAL A 22 20.27 -9.99 -60.09
CA VAL A 22 18.83 -9.67 -59.93
C VAL A 22 18.40 -9.69 -58.47
N TYR A 23 18.96 -10.60 -57.66
CA TYR A 23 18.71 -10.63 -56.22
C TYR A 23 19.21 -9.36 -55.51
N GLU A 24 20.42 -8.91 -55.83
CA GLU A 24 20.97 -7.65 -55.30
C GLU A 24 20.17 -6.42 -55.77
N GLU A 25 19.66 -6.41 -56.98
CA GLU A 25 18.76 -5.35 -57.47
C GLU A 25 17.43 -5.34 -56.70
N MET A 26 16.83 -6.50 -56.43
CA MET A 26 15.62 -6.60 -55.60
C MET A 26 15.90 -6.13 -54.17
N TRP A 27 17.05 -6.49 -53.59
CA TRP A 27 17.46 -6.01 -52.28
C TRP A 27 17.63 -4.48 -52.25
N ALA A 28 18.29 -3.90 -53.27
CA ALA A 28 18.44 -2.46 -53.38
C ALA A 28 17.10 -1.74 -53.57
N ALA A 29 16.16 -2.33 -54.31
CA ALA A 29 14.81 -1.79 -54.50
C ALA A 29 14.01 -1.76 -53.19
N ASP A 30 14.05 -2.82 -52.39
CA ASP A 30 13.40 -2.88 -51.08
C ASP A 30 14.00 -1.85 -50.10
N VAL A 31 15.33 -1.70 -50.08
CA VAL A 31 16.00 -0.68 -49.26
C VAL A 31 15.59 0.73 -49.70
N ALA A 32 15.57 1.01 -51.00
CA ALA A 32 15.14 2.31 -51.54
C ALA A 32 13.68 2.62 -51.19
N ALA A 33 12.80 1.63 -51.26
CA ALA A 33 11.41 1.76 -50.87
C ALA A 33 11.26 2.10 -49.38
N MET A 34 12.01 1.42 -48.49
CA MET A 34 11.99 1.68 -47.05
C MET A 34 12.57 3.05 -46.70
N VAL A 35 13.62 3.50 -47.38
CA VAL A 35 14.18 4.85 -47.21
C VAL A 35 13.18 5.92 -47.68
N GLY A 36 12.52 5.70 -48.82
CA GLY A 36 11.47 6.57 -49.34
C GLY A 36 10.28 6.67 -48.39
N TYR A 37 9.82 5.53 -47.86
CA TYR A 37 8.75 5.47 -46.86
C TYR A 37 9.14 6.22 -45.59
N HIS A 38 10.34 5.97 -45.04
CA HIS A 38 10.84 6.67 -43.87
C HIS A 38 10.91 8.19 -44.10
N GLY A 39 11.44 8.63 -45.25
CA GLY A 39 11.51 10.04 -45.61
C GLY A 39 10.13 10.69 -45.70
N GLY A 40 9.17 10.03 -46.35
CA GLY A 40 7.79 10.52 -46.45
C GLY A 40 7.08 10.62 -45.10
N VAL A 41 7.18 9.58 -44.26
CA VAL A 41 6.59 9.57 -42.92
C VAL A 41 7.26 10.63 -42.02
N SER A 42 8.58 10.78 -42.11
CA SER A 42 9.31 11.80 -41.33
C SER A 42 8.93 13.22 -41.74
N ALA A 43 8.77 13.48 -43.04
CA ALA A 43 8.32 14.77 -43.54
C ALA A 43 6.88 15.09 -43.13
N ALA A 44 5.98 14.10 -43.18
CA ALA A 44 4.61 14.24 -42.69
C ALA A 44 4.57 14.49 -41.17
N ALA A 45 5.39 13.76 -40.41
CA ALA A 45 5.49 13.94 -38.96
C ALA A 45 6.03 15.33 -38.58
N ALA A 46 6.98 15.88 -39.34
CA ALA A 46 7.54 17.21 -39.11
C ALA A 46 6.52 18.35 -39.33
N GLN A 47 5.44 18.10 -40.06
CA GLN A 47 4.36 19.08 -40.28
C GLN A 47 3.34 19.11 -39.13
N LEU A 48 3.37 18.13 -38.22
CA LEU A 48 2.48 18.13 -37.06
C LEU A 48 2.94 19.20 -36.06
N ALA A 49 2.10 20.22 -35.86
CA ALA A 49 2.31 21.23 -34.84
C ALA A 49 2.33 20.58 -33.45
N SER A 50 3.20 21.06 -32.58
CA SER A 50 3.18 20.65 -31.18
C SER A 50 1.84 21.04 -30.54
N TRP A 51 1.33 20.15 -29.69
CA TRP A 51 0.09 20.41 -28.94
C TRP A 51 0.21 21.69 -28.08
N SER A 52 1.42 22.00 -27.60
CA SER A 52 1.70 23.22 -26.84
C SER A 52 1.50 24.51 -27.66
N GLY A 53 1.94 24.52 -28.93
CA GLY A 53 1.74 25.67 -29.83
C GLY A 53 0.27 25.87 -30.22
N SER A 54 -0.47 24.76 -30.36
CA SER A 54 -1.89 24.78 -30.74
C SER A 54 -2.79 25.29 -29.61
N VAL A 55 -2.43 25.02 -28.35
CA VAL A 55 -3.20 25.47 -27.17
C VAL A 55 -2.84 26.90 -26.76
N ALA A 56 -1.63 27.37 -27.03
CA ALA A 56 -1.21 28.75 -26.76
C ALA A 56 -1.99 29.80 -27.57
N GLY A 57 -2.55 29.42 -28.73
CA GLY A 57 -3.33 30.29 -29.61
C GLY A 57 -4.82 30.44 -29.25
N LEU A 58 -5.34 29.70 -28.26
CA LEU A 58 -6.74 29.74 -27.85
C LEU A 58 -6.96 30.77 -26.73
N PRO A 59 -7.70 31.88 -26.99
CA PRO A 59 -7.98 32.89 -25.97
C PRO A 59 -8.73 32.26 -24.78
N GLY A 60 -8.19 32.42 -23.57
CA GLY A 60 -8.83 31.97 -22.32
C GLY A 60 -8.34 30.62 -21.77
N LEU A 61 -7.46 29.89 -22.46
CA LEU A 61 -6.92 28.61 -21.98
C LEU A 61 -5.48 28.67 -21.42
N SER A 62 -4.80 29.81 -21.59
CA SER A 62 -3.41 30.01 -21.15
C SER A 62 -3.19 29.82 -19.63
N GLY A 63 -4.26 29.87 -18.82
CA GLY A 63 -4.21 29.61 -17.38
C GLY A 63 -4.54 28.18 -16.96
N LEU A 64 -5.10 27.35 -17.85
CA LEU A 64 -5.51 25.98 -17.53
C LEU A 64 -4.37 24.96 -17.72
N VAL A 65 -3.40 25.26 -18.59
CA VAL A 65 -2.22 24.41 -18.85
C VAL A 65 -1.16 24.53 -17.74
N GLY A 66 -1.23 25.55 -16.88
CA GLY A 66 -0.37 25.71 -15.70
C GLY A 66 -1.03 25.29 -14.37
N GLY A 67 -2.25 24.77 -14.41
CA GLY A 67 -3.13 24.65 -13.24
C GLY A 67 -3.89 23.34 -13.17
N VAL A 68 -3.20 22.21 -13.23
CA VAL A 68 -3.72 20.94 -12.68
C VAL A 68 -2.85 20.55 -11.49
N SER A 69 -2.74 21.48 -10.53
CA SER A 69 -2.34 21.15 -9.16
C SER A 69 -3.52 20.40 -8.55
N GLY A 70 -3.48 19.07 -8.64
CA GLY A 70 -4.47 18.19 -8.04
C GLY A 70 -4.69 18.55 -6.57
N THR A 71 -5.94 18.80 -6.23
CA THR A 71 -6.45 19.04 -4.89
C THR A 71 -6.37 17.76 -4.05
N GLY A 72 -5.65 17.82 -2.91
CA GLY A 72 -5.94 17.01 -1.72
C GLY A 72 -4.90 15.96 -1.29
N ALA A 73 -4.04 16.35 -0.34
CA ALA A 73 -3.26 15.55 0.65
C ALA A 73 -2.21 14.53 0.13
N ALA A 74 -0.95 14.47 0.59
CA ALA A 74 -0.23 15.11 1.69
C ALA A 74 1.31 15.16 1.37
N ALA A 75 2.01 16.12 1.97
CA ALA A 75 3.48 16.33 1.98
C ALA A 75 4.16 16.45 0.60
N GLY A 76 4.12 17.66 0.04
CA GLY A 76 4.88 18.02 -1.15
C GLY A 76 6.39 18.03 -0.91
N ALA A 77 7.11 17.16 -1.62
CA ALA A 77 8.45 17.49 -2.06
C ALA A 77 8.33 18.36 -3.34
N PRO A 78 9.10 19.44 -3.48
CA PRO A 78 9.03 20.29 -4.65
C PRO A 78 9.58 19.52 -5.86
N SER A 79 8.73 19.10 -6.79
CA SER A 79 9.17 18.66 -8.11
C SER A 79 9.49 19.88 -8.98
N ALA A 80 10.52 20.64 -8.61
CA ALA A 80 11.15 21.56 -9.54
C ALA A 80 11.79 20.68 -10.63
N GLN A 81 11.47 20.89 -11.91
CA GLN A 81 12.29 20.30 -12.98
C GLN A 81 13.71 20.82 -12.79
N ALA A 82 14.57 19.98 -12.22
CA ALA A 82 15.97 20.31 -12.00
C ALA A 82 16.58 20.63 -13.36
N ALA A 83 17.37 21.71 -13.43
CA ALA A 83 18.19 21.99 -14.60
C ALA A 83 19.00 20.73 -14.94
N SER A 84 19.13 20.42 -16.24
CA SER A 84 19.89 19.27 -16.70
C SER A 84 21.25 19.23 -16.00
N VAL A 85 21.52 18.12 -15.30
CA VAL A 85 22.81 17.87 -14.65
C VAL A 85 23.84 17.26 -15.61
N VAL A 86 23.46 17.05 -16.88
CA VAL A 86 24.36 16.55 -17.92
C VAL A 86 25.33 17.65 -18.38
N PRO A 87 26.66 17.40 -18.36
CA PRO A 87 27.65 18.35 -18.85
C PRO A 87 27.41 18.74 -20.31
N ALA A 88 27.68 20.00 -20.67
CA ALA A 88 27.42 20.55 -22.01
C ALA A 88 27.86 19.67 -23.20
N PRO A 89 29.04 19.00 -23.19
CA PRO A 89 29.46 18.15 -24.31
C PRO A 89 28.59 16.90 -24.52
N LEU A 90 27.82 16.49 -23.51
CA LEU A 90 27.00 15.29 -23.53
C LEU A 90 25.51 15.60 -23.76
N GLN A 91 25.16 16.87 -23.93
CA GLN A 91 23.78 17.31 -24.10
C GLN A 91 23.23 16.89 -25.47
N GLY A 92 21.97 16.44 -25.50
CA GLY A 92 21.27 16.01 -26.71
C GLY A 92 21.66 14.62 -27.24
N ILE A 93 22.70 13.99 -26.69
CA ILE A 93 23.09 12.63 -27.07
C ILE A 93 22.05 11.66 -26.53
N ASN A 94 21.32 10.98 -27.40
CA ASN A 94 20.38 9.93 -27.01
C ASN A 94 20.52 8.72 -27.94
N PHE A 95 20.24 7.52 -27.43
CA PHE A 95 20.20 6.28 -28.18
C PHE A 95 18.77 5.76 -28.27
N GLY A 96 18.16 5.93 -29.45
CA GLY A 96 16.77 5.58 -29.75
C GLY A 96 15.97 6.80 -30.22
N PHE A 97 14.64 6.65 -30.34
CA PHE A 97 13.80 7.63 -31.02
C PHE A 97 12.88 8.41 -30.07
N GLY A 98 12.55 9.66 -30.45
CA GLY A 98 11.56 10.47 -29.73
C GLY A 98 11.97 10.89 -28.31
N ASN A 99 13.25 10.85 -27.98
CA ASN A 99 13.75 11.32 -26.70
C ASN A 99 13.88 12.86 -26.69
N ILE A 100 13.49 13.51 -25.60
CA ILE A 100 13.67 14.94 -25.33
C ILE A 100 14.52 15.07 -24.07
N GLY A 101 15.73 15.60 -24.20
CA GLY A 101 16.73 15.67 -23.13
C GLY A 101 18.03 14.99 -23.56
N SER A 102 18.76 14.43 -22.61
CA SER A 102 20.11 13.91 -22.83
C SER A 102 20.37 12.56 -22.17
N LEU A 103 21.31 11.80 -22.72
CA LEU A 103 21.80 10.51 -22.24
C LEU A 103 20.71 9.45 -22.03
N ASN A 104 19.62 9.50 -22.81
CA ASN A 104 18.58 8.48 -22.75
C ASN A 104 18.92 7.28 -23.63
N LEU A 105 18.68 6.07 -23.12
CA LEU A 105 18.74 4.80 -23.86
C LEU A 105 17.34 4.20 -23.94
N GLY A 106 16.78 4.11 -25.15
CA GLY A 106 15.41 3.67 -25.43
C GLY A 106 14.61 4.75 -26.14
N SER A 107 13.28 4.73 -26.04
CA SER A 107 12.43 5.61 -26.85
C SER A 107 11.40 6.39 -26.04
N GLY A 108 11.07 7.60 -26.51
CA GLY A 108 9.98 8.41 -25.95
C GLY A 108 10.23 8.93 -24.54
N ASN A 109 11.48 9.07 -24.11
CA ASN A 109 11.80 9.62 -22.79
C ASN A 109 11.82 11.15 -22.82
N ILE A 110 11.31 11.79 -21.77
CA ILE A 110 11.38 13.24 -21.54
C ILE A 110 12.15 13.48 -20.25
N GLY A 111 13.33 14.07 -20.33
CA GLY A 111 14.28 14.25 -19.23
C GLY A 111 15.62 13.59 -19.55
N ASP A 112 16.47 13.41 -18.53
CA ASP A 112 17.85 13.01 -18.73
C ASP A 112 18.18 11.65 -18.12
N THR A 113 19.13 10.92 -18.73
CA THR A 113 19.75 9.72 -18.18
C THR A 113 18.75 8.59 -17.87
N ASN A 114 17.72 8.43 -18.71
CA ASN A 114 16.78 7.33 -18.57
C ASN A 114 17.21 6.10 -19.38
N ILE A 115 17.03 4.91 -18.83
CA ILE A 115 17.21 3.63 -19.51
C ILE A 115 15.86 2.92 -19.58
N GLY A 116 15.32 2.74 -20.78
CA GLY A 116 14.00 2.18 -21.04
C GLY A 116 13.15 3.15 -21.85
N SER A 117 11.82 3.04 -21.78
CA SER A 117 10.93 3.79 -22.68
C SER A 117 9.80 4.52 -21.97
N GLY A 118 9.40 5.66 -22.54
CA GLY A 118 8.21 6.40 -22.09
C GLY A 118 8.32 6.98 -20.69
N ASN A 119 9.54 7.29 -20.20
CA ASN A 119 9.72 7.93 -18.91
C ASN A 119 9.59 9.46 -19.02
N VAL A 120 9.01 10.10 -18.01
CA VAL A 120 8.95 11.55 -17.84
C VAL A 120 9.62 11.91 -16.51
N GLY A 121 10.78 12.56 -16.58
CA GLY A 121 11.71 12.78 -15.47
C GLY A 121 13.08 12.21 -15.79
N SER A 122 13.96 12.15 -14.79
CA SER A 122 15.37 11.79 -15.01
C SER A 122 15.80 10.56 -14.20
N PHE A 123 16.89 9.92 -14.62
CA PHE A 123 17.51 8.81 -13.88
C PHE A 123 16.63 7.58 -13.68
N ASN A 124 15.65 7.34 -14.55
CA ASN A 124 14.80 6.16 -14.44
C ASN A 124 15.43 4.95 -15.15
N LEU A 125 15.34 3.78 -14.51
CA LEU A 125 15.64 2.48 -15.11
C LEU A 125 14.36 1.66 -15.21
N GLY A 126 13.86 1.48 -16.43
CA GLY A 126 12.61 0.82 -16.74
C GLY A 126 11.70 1.70 -17.57
N SER A 127 10.40 1.45 -17.57
CA SER A 127 9.48 2.07 -18.54
C SER A 127 8.23 2.68 -17.91
N GLY A 128 7.74 3.76 -18.52
CA GLY A 128 6.48 4.39 -18.14
C GLY A 128 6.50 5.07 -16.77
N ASN A 129 7.66 5.47 -16.26
CA ASN A 129 7.75 6.19 -15.00
C ASN A 129 7.49 7.69 -15.19
N ILE A 130 6.79 8.31 -14.25
CA ILE A 130 6.60 9.76 -14.14
C ILE A 130 7.21 10.22 -12.82
N GLY A 131 8.28 10.99 -12.87
CA GLY A 131 9.16 11.29 -11.74
C GLY A 131 10.58 10.80 -12.01
N SER A 132 11.44 10.87 -11.01
CA SER A 132 12.87 10.65 -11.15
C SER A 132 13.40 9.53 -10.27
N THR A 133 14.53 8.94 -10.69
CA THR A 133 15.28 7.95 -9.90
C THR A 133 14.46 6.69 -9.61
N ASN A 134 13.52 6.32 -10.47
CA ASN A 134 12.75 5.08 -10.31
C ASN A 134 13.46 3.90 -10.97
N ILE A 135 13.41 2.74 -10.34
CA ILE A 135 13.85 1.46 -10.89
C ILE A 135 12.63 0.54 -10.99
N GLY A 136 12.27 0.11 -12.19
CA GLY A 136 11.07 -0.65 -12.51
C GLY A 136 10.11 0.14 -13.40
N GLY A 137 8.81 -0.18 -13.39
CA GLY A 137 7.88 0.34 -14.39
C GLY A 137 6.59 0.95 -13.84
N GLY A 138 6.06 1.94 -14.54
CA GLY A 138 4.74 2.51 -14.25
C GLY A 138 4.64 3.26 -12.91
N ASN A 139 5.77 3.73 -12.36
CA ASN A 139 5.76 4.48 -11.11
C ASN A 139 5.40 5.96 -11.34
N ARG A 140 4.75 6.59 -10.36
CA ARG A 140 4.45 8.02 -10.33
C ARG A 140 4.90 8.63 -9.01
N GLY A 141 5.93 9.46 -9.09
CA GLY A 141 6.71 9.93 -7.95
C GLY A 141 8.16 9.51 -8.10
N ASP A 142 8.94 9.75 -7.06
CA ASP A 142 10.41 9.66 -7.11
C ASP A 142 10.94 8.52 -6.24
N ILE A 143 12.09 7.98 -6.65
CA ILE A 143 12.91 7.05 -5.84
C ILE A 143 12.12 5.78 -5.47
N ASN A 144 11.36 5.23 -6.42
CA ASN A 144 10.67 3.95 -6.24
C ASN A 144 11.48 2.79 -6.82
N LEU A 145 11.53 1.67 -6.10
CA LEU A 145 12.07 0.40 -6.58
C LEU A 145 10.94 -0.63 -6.68
N GLY A 146 10.56 -0.98 -7.90
CA GLY A 146 9.47 -1.89 -8.22
C GLY A 146 8.50 -1.24 -9.21
N SER A 147 7.23 -1.66 -9.22
CA SER A 147 6.30 -1.26 -10.28
C SER A 147 4.95 -0.76 -9.78
N GLY A 148 4.37 0.18 -10.53
CA GLY A 148 3.00 0.66 -10.30
C GLY A 148 2.81 1.41 -8.98
N ASN A 149 3.86 2.03 -8.44
CA ASN A 149 3.75 2.82 -7.22
C ASN A 149 3.27 4.25 -7.53
N VAL A 150 2.47 4.83 -6.64
CA VAL A 150 2.07 6.25 -6.64
C VAL A 150 2.51 6.86 -5.31
N GLY A 151 3.44 7.81 -5.37
CA GLY A 151 4.14 8.38 -4.22
C GLY A 151 5.65 8.12 -4.32
N ASN A 152 6.37 8.42 -3.24
CA ASN A 152 7.83 8.45 -3.25
C ASN A 152 8.43 7.37 -2.33
N PHE A 153 9.68 6.98 -2.60
CA PHE A 153 10.46 6.10 -1.71
C PHE A 153 9.82 4.74 -1.43
N ASN A 154 9.06 4.17 -2.37
CA ASN A 154 8.48 2.84 -2.19
C ASN A 154 9.41 1.74 -2.71
N VAL A 155 9.51 0.64 -1.96
CA VAL A 155 10.19 -0.58 -2.38
C VAL A 155 9.15 -1.71 -2.43
N GLY A 156 8.88 -2.21 -3.63
CA GLY A 156 7.83 -3.19 -3.92
C GLY A 156 6.86 -2.65 -4.98
N SER A 157 5.66 -3.20 -5.04
CA SER A 157 4.73 -2.90 -6.14
C SER A 157 3.34 -2.47 -5.68
N GLY A 158 2.69 -1.63 -6.49
CA GLY A 158 1.28 -1.26 -6.31
C GLY A 158 0.99 -0.50 -5.02
N ASN A 159 1.96 0.28 -4.50
CA ASN A 159 1.72 1.11 -3.33
C ASN A 159 1.12 2.46 -3.72
N PHE A 160 0.14 2.94 -2.96
CA PHE A 160 -0.41 4.29 -3.02
C PHE A 160 -0.08 5.02 -1.72
N GLY A 161 0.87 5.95 -1.75
CA GLY A 161 1.49 6.57 -0.59
C GLY A 161 3.02 6.47 -0.67
N SER A 162 3.70 6.87 0.39
CA SER A 162 5.17 6.99 0.36
C SER A 162 5.87 6.15 1.42
N GLN A 163 7.16 5.87 1.20
CA GLN A 163 8.04 5.19 2.18
C GLN A 163 7.56 3.78 2.57
N ASN A 164 6.89 3.07 1.67
CA ASN A 164 6.46 1.70 1.93
C ASN A 164 7.54 0.69 1.52
N LEU A 165 7.81 -0.29 2.38
CA LEU A 165 8.59 -1.49 2.06
C LEU A 165 7.65 -2.69 2.04
N GLY A 166 7.28 -3.12 0.85
CA GLY A 166 6.29 -4.16 0.59
C GLY A 166 5.37 -3.78 -0.57
N SER A 167 4.27 -4.51 -0.73
CA SER A 167 3.38 -4.33 -1.90
C SER A 167 1.93 -4.13 -1.51
N GLY A 168 1.19 -3.40 -2.35
CA GLY A 168 -0.25 -3.21 -2.22
C GLY A 168 -0.69 -2.39 -1.00
N ASN A 169 0.17 -1.49 -0.50
CA ASN A 169 -0.21 -0.62 0.61
C ASN A 169 -0.95 0.63 0.13
N ILE A 170 -1.97 1.06 0.86
CA ILE A 170 -2.64 2.36 0.73
C ILE A 170 -2.36 3.14 2.01
N GLY A 171 -1.54 4.19 1.92
CA GLY A 171 -0.98 4.91 3.06
C GLY A 171 0.56 4.88 3.03
N SER A 172 1.18 5.42 4.07
CA SER A 172 2.62 5.68 4.08
C SER A 172 3.36 4.98 5.23
N THR A 173 4.67 4.80 5.04
CA THR A 173 5.58 4.30 6.07
C THR A 173 5.23 2.88 6.55
N ASN A 174 4.70 2.02 5.68
CA ASN A 174 4.37 0.65 6.03
C ASN A 174 5.53 -0.31 5.71
N LEU A 175 5.78 -1.27 6.60
CA LEU A 175 6.70 -2.39 6.42
C LEU A 175 5.88 -3.69 6.34
N GLY A 176 5.66 -4.20 5.14
CA GLY A 176 4.82 -5.36 4.84
C GLY A 176 3.83 -5.06 3.73
N GLY A 177 2.88 -5.98 3.50
CA GLY A 177 1.98 -5.91 2.34
C GLY A 177 0.51 -5.72 2.69
N GLY A 178 -0.24 -5.11 1.78
CA GLY A 178 -1.70 -5.04 1.84
C GLY A 178 -2.25 -4.24 3.01
N ASN A 179 -1.51 -3.24 3.52
CA ASN A 179 -2.00 -2.39 4.60
C ASN A 179 -2.83 -1.22 4.04
N ILE A 180 -3.88 -0.83 4.76
CA ILE A 180 -4.65 0.41 4.54
C ILE A 180 -4.49 1.27 5.80
N GLY A 181 -3.74 2.36 5.68
CA GLY A 181 -3.31 3.20 6.80
C GLY A 181 -1.79 3.37 6.82
N ASN A 182 -1.28 3.99 7.87
CA ASN A 182 0.10 4.43 7.98
C ASN A 182 0.87 3.72 9.09
N THR A 183 2.19 3.66 8.94
CA THR A 183 3.11 3.25 10.02
C THR A 183 2.83 1.82 10.54
N ASN A 184 2.36 0.92 9.67
CA ASN A 184 2.15 -0.48 10.06
C ASN A 184 3.41 -1.32 9.82
N VAL A 185 3.71 -2.22 10.73
CA VAL A 185 4.73 -3.27 10.58
C VAL A 185 4.03 -4.61 10.59
N GLY A 186 4.05 -5.31 9.46
CA GLY A 186 3.27 -6.51 9.20
C GLY A 186 2.33 -6.30 8.01
N SER A 187 1.41 -7.24 7.81
CA SER A 187 0.58 -7.30 6.60
C SER A 187 -0.92 -7.33 6.91
N GLY A 188 -1.72 -6.80 5.98
CA GLY A 188 -3.18 -6.85 6.03
C GLY A 188 -3.80 -6.02 7.15
N ASN A 189 -3.12 -4.99 7.64
CA ASN A 189 -3.67 -4.12 8.67
C ASN A 189 -4.58 -3.04 8.05
N ILE A 190 -5.68 -2.71 8.73
CA ILE A 190 -6.57 -1.59 8.40
C ILE A 190 -6.57 -0.64 9.60
N GLY A 191 -5.99 0.54 9.43
CA GLY A 191 -5.72 1.52 10.48
C GLY A 191 -4.22 1.83 10.60
N ASP A 192 -3.87 2.62 11.60
CA ASP A 192 -2.54 3.18 11.77
C ASP A 192 -1.75 2.56 12.93
N THR A 193 -0.44 2.53 12.79
CA THR A 193 0.51 2.18 13.88
C THR A 193 0.29 0.79 14.47
N ASN A 194 0.00 -0.21 13.62
CA ASN A 194 -0.11 -1.60 14.07
C ASN A 194 1.21 -2.36 13.89
N PHE A 195 1.55 -3.20 14.86
CA PHE A 195 2.67 -4.13 14.80
C PHE A 195 2.14 -5.57 14.83
N GLY A 196 2.29 -6.30 13.73
CA GLY A 196 1.77 -7.64 13.49
C GLY A 196 0.77 -7.65 12.33
N ASN A 197 -0.04 -8.71 12.21
CA ASN A 197 -0.80 -8.99 10.99
C ASN A 197 -2.31 -8.95 11.21
N GLY A 198 -3.04 -8.46 10.20
CA GLY A 198 -4.50 -8.57 10.17
C GLY A 198 -5.22 -7.80 11.27
N ASN A 199 -4.65 -6.69 11.74
CA ASN A 199 -5.31 -5.84 12.74
C ASN A 199 -6.24 -4.83 12.06
N GLY A 200 -7.44 -4.64 12.63
CA GLY A 200 -8.36 -3.56 12.27
C GLY A 200 -8.47 -2.56 13.43
N GLY A 201 -8.26 -1.28 13.18
CA GLY A 201 -8.10 -0.25 14.21
C GLY A 201 -6.64 0.19 14.36
N ASN A 202 -6.35 0.95 15.42
CA ASN A 202 -5.05 1.61 15.58
C ASN A 202 -4.27 1.09 16.78
N PHE A 203 -2.94 1.23 16.75
CA PHE A 203 -2.05 0.96 17.89
C PHE A 203 -2.13 -0.48 18.43
N ASN A 204 -2.42 -1.47 17.59
CA ASN A 204 -2.43 -2.85 18.03
C ASN A 204 -1.02 -3.47 17.95
N PHE A 205 -0.68 -4.29 18.94
CA PHE A 205 0.53 -5.11 18.94
C PHE A 205 0.13 -6.59 18.99
N GLY A 206 0.51 -7.37 17.98
CA GLY A 206 0.09 -8.75 17.77
C GLY A 206 -0.80 -8.88 16.53
N SER A 207 -1.67 -9.90 16.48
CA SER A 207 -2.37 -10.24 15.23
C SER A 207 -3.85 -10.49 15.39
N GLY A 208 -4.62 -10.13 14.36
CA GLY A 208 -6.06 -10.41 14.30
C GLY A 208 -6.89 -9.62 15.29
N ASN A 209 -6.40 -8.47 15.78
CA ASN A 209 -7.16 -7.63 16.69
C ASN A 209 -8.14 -6.74 15.92
N SER A 210 -9.33 -6.51 16.48
CA SER A 210 -10.35 -5.59 15.96
C SER A 210 -10.70 -4.55 17.02
N GLY A 211 -10.50 -3.28 16.73
CA GLY A 211 -10.47 -2.17 17.70
C GLY A 211 -9.05 -1.70 17.96
N SER A 212 -8.86 -0.82 18.94
CA SER A 212 -7.60 -0.08 19.12
C SER A 212 -6.87 -0.43 20.41
N SER A 213 -5.55 -0.24 20.40
CA SER A 213 -4.67 -0.38 21.56
C SER A 213 -4.68 -1.77 22.19
N ASN A 214 -4.94 -2.82 21.41
CA ASN A 214 -4.87 -4.19 21.91
C ASN A 214 -3.46 -4.75 21.81
N VAL A 215 -3.07 -5.56 22.80
CA VAL A 215 -1.82 -6.32 22.82
C VAL A 215 -2.13 -7.81 22.90
N GLY A 216 -1.68 -8.58 21.92
CA GLY A 216 -1.90 -10.03 21.81
C GLY A 216 -2.69 -10.41 20.57
N PHE A 217 -3.56 -11.41 20.67
CA PHE A 217 -4.14 -12.05 19.49
C PHE A 217 -5.66 -12.15 19.54
N GLY A 218 -6.32 -11.82 18.44
CA GLY A 218 -7.75 -12.06 18.29
C GLY A 218 -8.64 -11.26 19.24
N ASN A 219 -8.17 -10.14 19.78
CA ASN A 219 -8.98 -9.34 20.69
C ASN A 219 -9.97 -8.46 19.90
N THR A 220 -11.20 -8.33 20.39
CA THR A 220 -12.24 -7.44 19.86
C THR A 220 -12.63 -6.39 20.89
N GLY A 221 -12.59 -5.11 20.52
CA GLY A 221 -12.77 -3.96 21.41
C GLY A 221 -11.44 -3.24 21.67
N ASN A 222 -11.33 -2.46 22.74
CA ASN A 222 -10.18 -1.56 22.96
C ASN A 222 -9.39 -1.86 24.23
N GLY A 223 -8.07 -1.71 24.14
CA GLY A 223 -7.19 -1.74 25.31
C GLY A 223 -7.08 -3.11 25.98
N ASN A 224 -7.31 -4.20 25.24
CA ASN A 224 -7.20 -5.55 25.79
C ASN A 224 -5.77 -6.06 25.74
N PHE A 225 -5.35 -6.83 26.74
CA PHE A 225 -4.09 -7.54 26.79
C PHE A 225 -4.34 -9.06 26.89
N GLY A 226 -3.90 -9.82 25.90
CA GLY A 226 -3.97 -11.28 25.87
C GLY A 226 -4.65 -11.84 24.63
N PHE A 227 -5.48 -12.87 24.79
CA PHE A 227 -5.95 -13.71 23.68
C PHE A 227 -7.47 -13.80 23.63
N GLY A 228 -8.08 -13.46 22.50
CA GLY A 228 -9.50 -13.71 22.26
C GLY A 228 -10.45 -12.96 23.20
N ASN A 229 -10.03 -11.83 23.78
CA ASN A 229 -10.90 -11.05 24.66
C ASN A 229 -11.89 -10.24 23.83
N THR A 230 -13.15 -10.17 24.28
CA THR A 230 -14.20 -9.34 23.70
C THR A 230 -14.69 -8.31 24.72
N GLY A 231 -14.66 -7.04 24.34
CA GLY A 231 -14.97 -5.88 25.19
C GLY A 231 -13.74 -5.01 25.41
N ASN A 232 -13.70 -4.22 26.48
CA ASN A 232 -12.64 -3.23 26.69
C ASN A 232 -11.84 -3.47 27.96
N ASN A 233 -10.54 -3.14 27.92
CA ASN A 233 -9.66 -3.12 29.08
C ASN A 233 -9.54 -4.47 29.82
N ASN A 234 -9.66 -5.58 29.10
CA ASN A 234 -9.50 -6.91 29.69
C ASN A 234 -8.03 -7.36 29.67
N ILE A 235 -7.61 -8.10 30.68
CA ILE A 235 -6.28 -8.71 30.76
C ILE A 235 -6.45 -10.23 30.98
N GLY A 236 -6.24 -11.03 29.94
CA GLY A 236 -6.44 -12.47 30.06
C GLY A 236 -6.74 -13.19 28.77
N ILE A 237 -7.48 -14.30 28.89
CA ILE A 237 -7.83 -15.16 27.75
C ILE A 237 -9.34 -15.39 27.69
N GLY A 238 -9.95 -15.11 26.54
CA GLY A 238 -11.34 -15.43 26.25
C GLY A 238 -12.37 -14.66 27.08
N LEU A 239 -11.98 -13.54 27.70
CA LEU A 239 -12.89 -12.76 28.55
C LEU A 239 -13.96 -12.07 27.70
N THR A 240 -15.21 -12.06 28.19
CA THR A 240 -16.33 -11.34 27.56
C THR A 240 -16.87 -10.31 28.54
N GLY A 241 -16.66 -9.02 28.28
CA GLY A 241 -17.05 -7.91 29.16
C GLY A 241 -15.98 -6.82 29.24
N ASN A 242 -16.04 -5.96 30.25
CA ASN A 242 -15.11 -4.84 30.40
C ASN A 242 -14.32 -4.91 31.71
N GLY A 243 -13.04 -4.54 31.69
CA GLY A 243 -12.19 -4.41 32.87
C GLY A 243 -11.88 -5.71 33.61
N GLN A 244 -12.00 -6.87 32.95
CA GLN A 244 -11.82 -8.16 33.60
C GLN A 244 -10.37 -8.62 33.57
N ILE A 245 -9.95 -9.36 34.61
CA ILE A 245 -8.64 -10.00 34.66
C ILE A 245 -8.82 -11.49 34.98
N GLY A 246 -8.42 -12.38 34.07
CA GLY A 246 -8.52 -13.83 34.27
C GLY A 246 -8.75 -14.67 32.99
N PHE A 247 -9.50 -15.77 33.13
CA PHE A 247 -9.87 -16.67 32.02
C PHE A 247 -11.40 -16.67 31.84
N GLY A 248 -11.88 -16.44 30.61
CA GLY A 248 -13.27 -16.19 30.25
C GLY A 248 -14.32 -17.11 30.83
N ALA A 249 -14.19 -18.42 30.61
CA ALA A 249 -15.13 -19.40 31.13
C ALA A 249 -15.25 -19.39 32.66
N LEU A 250 -14.24 -18.82 33.33
CA LEU A 250 -14.13 -18.79 34.77
C LEU A 250 -14.33 -17.37 35.30
N ASN A 251 -14.52 -16.32 34.52
CA ASN A 251 -14.66 -14.99 35.09
C ASN A 251 -15.61 -14.17 34.23
N THR A 252 -16.85 -14.04 34.70
CA THR A 252 -17.99 -13.51 33.93
C THR A 252 -18.55 -12.25 34.55
N GLY A 253 -19.00 -11.30 33.72
CA GLY A 253 -19.55 -10.02 34.16
C GLY A 253 -18.59 -8.86 33.90
N SER A 254 -18.48 -7.90 34.82
CA SER A 254 -17.70 -6.67 34.61
C SER A 254 -16.74 -6.38 35.76
N ASN A 255 -15.54 -5.89 35.43
CA ASN A 255 -14.55 -5.43 36.41
C ASN A 255 -14.15 -6.50 37.46
N ASN A 256 -14.25 -7.78 37.11
CA ASN A 256 -13.90 -8.87 38.02
C ASN A 256 -12.41 -9.25 37.86
N ILE A 257 -11.71 -9.46 38.97
CA ILE A 257 -10.29 -9.83 39.03
C ILE A 257 -10.16 -11.20 39.70
N GLY A 258 -9.61 -12.19 39.00
CA GLY A 258 -9.37 -13.54 39.54
C GLY A 258 -10.01 -14.66 38.73
N LEU A 259 -10.56 -15.70 39.38
CA LEU A 259 -11.20 -16.86 38.74
C LEU A 259 -12.48 -17.30 39.45
N PHE A 260 -13.35 -17.97 38.73
CA PHE A 260 -14.70 -18.38 39.10
C PHE A 260 -15.62 -17.27 39.62
N ASN A 261 -15.41 -16.00 39.23
CA ASN A 261 -16.28 -14.90 39.68
C ASN A 261 -17.44 -14.64 38.69
N SER A 262 -18.57 -14.17 39.23
CA SER A 262 -19.75 -13.71 38.48
C SER A 262 -20.30 -12.40 39.05
N GLY A 263 -20.83 -11.53 38.19
CA GLY A 263 -21.38 -10.22 38.61
C GLY A 263 -20.40 -9.07 38.37
N SER A 264 -20.31 -8.09 39.28
CA SER A 264 -19.56 -6.85 39.03
C SER A 264 -18.57 -6.48 40.14
N GLY A 265 -17.32 -6.19 39.78
CA GLY A 265 -16.32 -5.61 40.69
C GLY A 265 -15.78 -6.58 41.75
N ASN A 266 -15.88 -7.89 41.52
CA ASN A 266 -15.42 -8.89 42.48
C ASN A 266 -13.92 -9.18 42.33
N VAL A 267 -13.21 -9.36 43.45
CA VAL A 267 -11.77 -9.66 43.49
C VAL A 267 -11.55 -10.96 44.27
N GLY A 268 -10.94 -11.97 43.64
CA GLY A 268 -10.59 -13.24 44.28
C GLY A 268 -11.17 -14.45 43.56
N PHE A 269 -11.73 -15.41 44.29
CA PHE A 269 -12.19 -16.69 43.75
C PHE A 269 -13.65 -17.02 44.11
N PHE A 270 -14.41 -17.58 43.17
CA PHE A 270 -15.77 -18.10 43.42
C PHE A 270 -16.78 -17.07 43.97
N ASN A 271 -16.58 -15.76 43.72
CA ASN A 271 -17.49 -14.74 44.20
C ASN A 271 -18.67 -14.51 43.24
N SER A 272 -19.83 -14.15 43.79
CA SER A 272 -21.05 -13.79 43.04
C SER A 272 -21.67 -12.49 43.59
N GLY A 273 -22.14 -11.62 42.70
CA GLY A 273 -22.77 -10.35 43.10
C GLY A 273 -21.85 -9.14 42.86
N THR A 274 -21.83 -8.19 43.79
CA THR A 274 -21.23 -6.86 43.57
C THR A 274 -20.18 -6.50 44.61
N VAL A 275 -18.97 -6.16 44.17
CA VAL A 275 -17.88 -5.61 45.02
C VAL A 275 -17.51 -6.55 46.17
N ASN A 276 -17.45 -7.86 45.91
CA ASN A 276 -16.97 -8.82 46.90
C ASN A 276 -15.46 -9.05 46.75
N VAL A 277 -14.74 -9.13 47.88
CA VAL A 277 -13.32 -9.43 47.95
C VAL A 277 -13.12 -10.71 48.76
N GLY A 278 -12.41 -11.70 48.22
CA GLY A 278 -12.08 -12.94 48.92
C GLY A 278 -12.53 -14.22 48.19
N PHE A 279 -13.02 -15.20 48.95
CA PHE A 279 -13.39 -16.52 48.46
C PHE A 279 -14.87 -16.82 48.73
N GLY A 280 -15.61 -17.25 47.70
CA GLY A 280 -16.94 -17.83 47.85
C GLY A 280 -18.02 -16.86 48.34
N ASN A 281 -17.85 -15.55 48.15
CA ASN A 281 -18.81 -14.56 48.64
C ASN A 281 -20.03 -14.43 47.72
N SER A 282 -21.18 -14.09 48.33
CA SER A 282 -22.42 -13.83 47.60
C SER A 282 -23.13 -12.58 48.14
N GLY A 283 -23.58 -11.70 47.25
CA GLY A 283 -24.26 -10.47 47.62
C GLY A 283 -23.42 -9.22 47.34
N VAL A 284 -23.47 -8.23 48.23
CA VAL A 284 -22.85 -6.90 48.03
C VAL A 284 -21.83 -6.60 49.13
N GLY A 285 -20.60 -6.27 48.74
CA GLY A 285 -19.61 -5.66 49.65
C GLY A 285 -18.96 -6.60 50.67
N ASN A 286 -18.98 -7.92 50.48
CA ASN A 286 -18.36 -8.85 51.41
C ASN A 286 -16.84 -8.88 51.24
N THR A 287 -16.06 -8.85 52.32
CA THR A 287 -14.58 -8.75 52.28
C THR A 287 -13.84 -9.93 52.92
N ALA A 288 -14.56 -10.97 53.36
CA ALA A 288 -14.01 -12.16 54.03
C ALA A 288 -14.57 -13.45 53.45
N SER A 289 -13.91 -14.60 53.64
CA SER A 289 -14.36 -15.89 53.10
C SER A 289 -15.71 -16.33 53.68
N GLY A 290 -16.68 -16.67 52.82
CA GLY A 290 -17.91 -17.36 53.21
C GLY A 290 -19.00 -16.52 53.90
N THR A 291 -19.02 -15.20 53.72
CA THR A 291 -20.11 -14.38 54.26
C THR A 291 -21.33 -14.45 53.34
N ARG A 292 -22.33 -15.27 53.73
CA ARG A 292 -23.68 -15.17 53.16
C ARG A 292 -24.26 -13.85 53.64
N ALA A 293 -24.73 -13.01 52.72
CA ALA A 293 -25.49 -11.81 53.05
C ALA A 293 -26.57 -12.15 54.08
N VAL A 294 -26.51 -11.50 55.25
CA VAL A 294 -27.65 -11.46 56.17
C VAL A 294 -28.72 -10.67 55.43
N SER A 295 -29.69 -11.38 54.84
CA SER A 295 -30.94 -10.76 54.43
C SER A 295 -31.57 -10.20 55.70
N THR A 296 -31.63 -8.88 55.83
CA THR A 296 -32.51 -8.25 56.82
C THR A 296 -33.94 -8.73 56.51
N PRO A 297 -34.62 -9.45 57.41
CA PRO A 297 -36.05 -9.69 57.24
C PRO A 297 -36.71 -8.31 57.26
N GLY A 298 -37.55 -8.04 56.27
CA GLY A 298 -38.28 -6.79 56.17
C GLY A 298 -38.91 -6.44 57.52
N SER A 299 -38.83 -5.16 57.88
CA SER A 299 -39.56 -4.59 59.00
C SER A 299 -41.07 -4.68 58.71
N GLY A 300 -41.65 -5.86 58.91
CA GLY A 300 -43.08 -6.04 59.10
C GLY A 300 -43.42 -5.43 60.45
N THR A 301 -43.90 -4.19 60.44
CA THR A 301 -44.57 -3.59 61.59
C THR A 301 -45.80 -4.42 61.93
N ALA A 302 -45.68 -5.28 62.94
CA ALA A 302 -46.82 -5.93 63.55
C ALA A 302 -47.66 -4.87 64.27
N VAL A 303 -48.74 -4.42 63.62
CA VAL A 303 -49.79 -3.65 64.28
C VAL A 303 -50.54 -4.61 65.20
N ALA A 304 -50.27 -4.54 66.50
CA ALA A 304 -51.06 -5.22 67.52
C ALA A 304 -52.49 -4.65 67.52
N GLN A 305 -53.47 -5.46 67.11
CA GLN A 305 -54.88 -5.17 67.38
C GLN A 305 -55.13 -5.33 68.87
N THR A 306 -55.52 -4.24 69.54
CA THR A 306 -56.14 -4.27 70.87
C THR A 306 -57.60 -4.73 70.73
N PRO A 307 -58.08 -5.71 71.52
CA PRO A 307 -59.50 -5.96 71.62
C PRO A 307 -60.14 -4.93 72.56
N ALA A 308 -61.35 -4.49 72.22
CA ALA A 308 -62.21 -3.63 73.01
C ALA A 308 -63.62 -4.22 73.05
N PRO A 309 -64.49 -3.78 73.98
CA PRO A 309 -64.28 -3.50 75.40
C PRO A 309 -64.74 -4.66 76.31
#